data_AF-A0A5R2MW30-F1
#
_entry.id   AF-A0A5R2MW30-F1
#
_cell.length_a   1.000
_cell.length_b   1.000
_cell.length_c   1.000
_cell.angle_alpha   90.00
_cell.angle_beta   90.00
_cell.angle_gamma   90.00
#
_symmetry.space_group_name_H-M   'P 1'
#
loop_
_entity.id
_entity.type
_entity.pdbx_description
1 polymer ?
#
loop_
_entity_poly.entity_id
_entity_poly.type
_entity_poly.pdbx_seq_one_letter_code
_entity_poly.pdbx_strand_id
1 'polypeptide(L)'
;DDCGPMVLDALLYIKNKIDPTLALRRSCREGICGSCAMNIDGSNTLACTKGCDDISGAVKVYPLPHMQVVKDLVPDLTNFYAQHASIESWLKTVSP
;
A
#
# COMPACT_ATOMS: atom_id res chain seq x y z
N ASP A 1 -18.36 16.15 -6.02
CA ASP A 1 -16.95 16.06 -5.61
C ASP A 1 -16.20 15.08 -6.50
N ASP A 2 -15.11 15.54 -7.12
CA ASP A 2 -14.29 14.78 -8.08
C ASP A 2 -13.32 13.78 -7.41
N CYS A 3 -13.20 13.81 -6.09
CA CYS A 3 -12.35 12.91 -5.31
C CYS A 3 -13.22 11.90 -4.56
N GLY A 4 -12.90 10.61 -4.69
CA GLY A 4 -13.56 9.54 -3.93
C GLY A 4 -13.22 9.61 -2.43
N PRO A 5 -13.94 8.83 -1.60
CA PRO A 5 -13.88 8.95 -0.14
C PRO A 5 -12.62 8.32 0.48
N MET A 6 -11.93 7.43 -0.24
CA MET A 6 -10.80 6.69 0.33
C MET A 6 -9.49 7.47 0.18
N VAL A 7 -8.53 7.21 1.06
CA VAL A 7 -7.19 7.81 0.97
C VAL A 7 -6.51 7.47 -0.37
N LEU A 8 -6.76 6.28 -0.93
CA LEU A 8 -6.28 5.93 -2.27
C LEU A 8 -6.85 6.88 -3.35
N ASP A 9 -8.11 7.28 -3.26
CA ASP A 9 -8.71 8.18 -4.24
C ASP A 9 -8.07 9.56 -4.18
N ALA A 10 -7.79 10.06 -2.98
CA ALA A 10 -7.05 11.31 -2.78
C ALA A 10 -5.63 11.26 -3.36
N LEU A 11 -4.90 10.17 -3.11
CA LEU A 11 -3.55 9.97 -3.68
C LEU A 11 -3.57 9.89 -5.22
N LEU A 12 -4.59 9.24 -5.78
CA LEU A 12 -4.77 9.18 -7.24
C LEU A 12 -5.20 10.52 -7.82
N TYR A 13 -6.01 11.30 -7.09
CA TYR A 13 -6.36 12.66 -7.48
C TYR A 13 -5.10 13.54 -7.57
N ILE A 14 -4.25 13.51 -6.53
CA ILE A 14 -2.94 14.20 -6.54
C ILE A 14 -2.12 13.75 -7.75
N LYS A 15 -1.94 12.44 -7.94
CA LYS A 15 -1.15 11.92 -9.06
C LYS A 15 -1.69 12.36 -10.43
N ASN A 16 -3.00 12.36 -10.62
CA ASN A 16 -3.59 12.57 -11.94
C ASN A 16 -3.81 14.04 -12.28
N LYS A 17 -3.93 14.91 -11.27
CA LYS A 17 -4.38 16.30 -11.46
C LYS A 17 -3.41 17.34 -10.91
N ILE A 18 -2.54 16.99 -9.96
CA ILE A 18 -1.69 17.94 -9.26
C ILE A 18 -0.21 17.66 -9.55
N ASP A 19 0.26 16.45 -9.27
CA ASP A 19 1.66 16.07 -9.43
C ASP A 19 1.79 14.63 -10.00
N PRO A 20 2.05 14.49 -11.32
CA PRO A 20 2.19 13.18 -11.95
C PRO A 20 3.43 12.40 -11.50
N THR A 21 4.38 13.03 -10.79
CA THR A 21 5.62 12.38 -10.36
C THR A 21 5.44 11.46 -9.16
N LEU A 22 4.37 11.66 -8.37
CA LEU A 22 4.02 10.84 -7.20
C LEU A 22 3.92 9.35 -7.56
N ALA A 23 4.72 8.51 -6.89
CA ALA A 23 4.72 7.07 -7.06
C ALA A 23 4.07 6.35 -5.85
N LEU A 24 3.18 5.39 -6.16
CA LEU A 24 2.53 4.51 -5.19
C LEU A 24 2.15 3.19 -5.86
N ARG A 25 2.03 2.11 -5.08
CA ARG A 25 1.49 0.84 -5.55
C ARG A 25 -0.02 0.77 -5.30
N ARG A 26 -0.78 0.28 -6.29
CA ARG A 26 -2.24 0.06 -6.19
C ARG A 26 -2.70 -0.94 -7.25
N SER A 27 -3.80 -1.66 -6.99
CA SER A 27 -4.46 -2.52 -7.99
C SER A 27 -5.97 -2.65 -7.76
N CYS A 28 -6.42 -3.57 -6.89
CA CYS A 28 -7.81 -4.04 -6.78
C CYS A 28 -8.86 -3.02 -6.30
N ARG A 29 -8.48 -2.04 -5.47
CA ARG A 29 -9.38 -1.06 -4.81
C ARG A 29 -10.39 -1.60 -3.77
N GLU A 30 -10.35 -2.88 -3.45
CA GLU A 30 -11.31 -3.52 -2.53
C GLU A 30 -10.62 -4.26 -1.37
N GLY A 31 -9.35 -3.94 -1.10
CA GLY A 31 -8.62 -4.46 0.05
C GLY A 31 -8.03 -5.86 -0.12
N ILE A 32 -8.20 -6.53 -1.25
CA ILE A 32 -7.80 -7.95 -1.39
C ILE A 32 -6.33 -8.16 -1.78
N CYS A 33 -5.76 -7.31 -2.65
CA CYS A 33 -4.42 -7.57 -3.21
C CYS A 33 -3.25 -7.19 -2.30
N GLY A 34 -3.49 -6.43 -1.22
CA GLY A 34 -2.44 -5.90 -0.33
C GLY A 34 -1.48 -4.85 -0.95
N SER A 35 -1.58 -4.53 -2.24
CA SER A 35 -0.56 -3.71 -2.92
C SER A 35 -0.47 -2.25 -2.45
N CYS A 36 -1.56 -1.67 -1.92
CA CYS A 36 -1.61 -0.29 -1.44
C CYS A 36 -1.38 -0.16 0.07
N ALA A 37 -0.62 -1.10 0.64
CA ALA A 37 -0.20 -1.06 2.03
C ALA A 37 0.78 0.11 2.26
N MET A 38 0.47 0.96 3.23
CA MET A 38 1.27 2.12 3.63
C MET A 38 0.92 2.51 5.07
N ASN A 39 1.71 3.42 5.66
CA ASN A 39 1.39 3.97 6.97
C ASN A 39 0.54 5.25 6.79
N ILE A 40 -0.67 5.24 7.33
CA ILE A 40 -1.64 6.34 7.24
C ILE A 40 -2.00 6.75 8.66
N ASP A 41 -1.70 8.01 8.99
CA ASP A 41 -1.91 8.60 10.31
C ASP A 41 -1.34 7.74 11.46
N GLY A 42 -0.12 7.20 11.25
CA GLY A 42 0.58 6.39 12.23
C GLY A 42 0.23 4.90 12.22
N SER A 43 -0.81 4.47 11.49
CA SER A 43 -1.22 3.07 11.40
C SER A 43 -0.91 2.42 10.04
N ASN A 44 -0.42 1.19 10.05
CA ASN A 44 -0.20 0.42 8.82
C ASN A 44 -1.54 -0.14 8.33
N THR A 45 -2.00 0.31 7.18
CA THR A 45 -3.30 -0.07 6.62
C THR A 45 -3.28 -0.06 5.09
N LEU A 46 -4.40 -0.40 4.46
CA LEU A 46 -4.57 -0.33 3.01
C LEU A 46 -5.23 1.00 2.64
N ALA A 47 -4.60 1.79 1.77
CA ALA A 47 -5.12 3.09 1.36
C ALA A 47 -6.51 3.01 0.70
N CYS A 48 -6.85 1.88 0.07
CA CYS A 48 -8.15 1.68 -0.58
C CYS A 48 -9.31 1.38 0.38
N THR A 49 -9.03 1.09 1.65
CA THR A 49 -10.07 0.77 2.65
C THR A 49 -10.05 1.75 3.83
N LYS A 50 -9.18 2.77 3.79
CA LYS A 50 -9.10 3.81 4.80
C LYS A 50 -9.84 5.05 4.30
N GLY A 51 -10.90 5.45 5.01
CA GLY A 51 -11.65 6.66 4.69
C GLY A 51 -10.84 7.91 4.99
N CYS A 52 -10.97 8.94 4.15
CA CYS A 52 -10.41 10.26 4.43
C CYS A 52 -11.10 10.93 5.63
N ASP A 53 -12.39 10.63 5.84
CA ASP A 53 -13.23 11.09 6.95
C ASP A 53 -12.91 10.40 8.29
N ASP A 54 -12.23 9.26 8.26
CA ASP A 54 -11.75 8.58 9.46
C ASP A 54 -10.62 9.35 10.19
N ILE A 55 -10.07 10.39 9.57
CA ILE A 55 -8.87 11.10 10.04
C ILE A 55 -9.21 12.57 10.23
N SER A 56 -9.02 13.07 11.44
CA SER A 56 -9.25 14.48 11.74
C SER A 56 -8.09 15.35 11.21
N GLY A 57 -8.39 16.26 10.29
CA GLY A 57 -7.41 17.23 9.79
C GLY A 57 -6.49 16.67 8.71
N ALA A 58 -5.19 16.95 8.80
CA ALA A 58 -4.24 16.59 7.75
C ALA A 58 -3.88 15.11 7.79
N VAL A 59 -4.14 14.39 6.68
CA VAL A 59 -3.80 12.97 6.51
C VAL A 59 -2.30 12.82 6.24
N LYS A 60 -1.56 12.32 7.23
CA LYS A 60 -0.13 12.01 7.08
C LYS A 60 0.02 10.63 6.45
N VAL A 61 0.78 10.53 5.35
CA VAL A 61 1.01 9.28 4.63
C VAL A 61 2.52 9.04 4.52
N TYR A 62 2.95 7.87 4.95
CA TYR A 62 4.33 7.40 4.84
C TYR A 62 4.38 6.02 4.17
N PRO A 63 5.51 5.62 3.58
CA PRO A 63 5.72 4.24 3.13
C PRO A 63 5.61 3.26 4.30
N LEU A 64 5.55 1.95 4.01
CA LEU A 64 5.60 0.94 5.07
C LEU A 64 6.88 1.11 5.91
N PRO A 65 6.77 1.11 7.25
CA PRO A 65 7.91 1.29 8.14
C PRO A 65 8.87 0.12 8.05
N HIS A 66 10.15 0.36 8.39
CA HIS A 66 11.22 -0.64 8.38
C HIS A 66 11.51 -1.31 7.02
N MET A 67 11.06 -0.69 5.92
CA MET A 67 11.41 -1.10 4.56
C MET A 67 12.25 -0.01 3.89
N GLN A 68 13.18 -0.41 3.03
CA GLN A 68 13.91 0.55 2.19
C GLN A 68 12.94 1.17 1.18
N VAL A 69 12.96 2.49 1.06
CA VAL A 69 12.10 3.21 0.09
C VAL A 69 12.79 3.25 -1.26
N VAL A 70 12.11 2.76 -2.31
CA VAL A 70 12.60 2.86 -3.70
C VAL A 70 12.30 4.24 -4.25
N LYS A 71 11.04 4.70 -4.11
CA LYS A 71 10.58 6.04 -4.48
C LYS A 71 9.26 6.35 -3.79
N ASP A 72 9.11 7.56 -3.23
CA ASP A 72 7.86 8.04 -2.62
C ASP A 72 7.23 6.99 -1.69
N LEU A 73 6.02 6.50 -2.00
CA LEU A 73 5.27 5.51 -1.23
C LEU A 73 5.54 4.05 -1.66
N VAL A 74 6.62 3.79 -2.39
CA VAL A 74 6.97 2.47 -2.93
C VAL A 74 8.15 1.87 -2.14
N PRO A 75 7.90 0.95 -1.19
CA PRO A 75 8.96 0.24 -0.49
C PRO A 75 9.57 -0.88 -1.34
N ASP A 76 10.78 -1.31 -1.02
CA ASP A 76 11.37 -2.54 -1.53
C ASP A 76 10.80 -3.75 -0.76
N LEU A 77 10.18 -4.69 -1.50
CA LEU A 77 9.57 -5.89 -0.95
C LEU A 77 10.42 -7.15 -1.20
N THR A 78 11.64 -7.01 -1.72
CA THR A 78 12.52 -8.13 -2.06
C THR A 78 12.77 -9.04 -0.87
N ASN A 79 13.11 -8.47 0.29
CA ASN A 79 13.34 -9.26 1.50
C ASN A 79 12.07 -9.96 2.01
N PHE A 80 10.91 -9.28 1.96
CA PHE A 80 9.63 -9.87 2.36
C PHE A 80 9.30 -11.11 1.52
N TYR A 81 9.45 -11.03 0.20
CA TYR A 81 9.19 -12.16 -0.68
C TYR A 81 10.24 -13.26 -0.55
N ALA A 82 11.51 -12.92 -0.32
CA ALA A 82 12.56 -13.90 -0.05
C ALA A 82 12.27 -14.72 1.21
N GLN A 83 11.85 -14.06 2.29
CA GLN A 83 11.43 -14.73 3.53
C GLN A 83 10.22 -15.64 3.30
N HIS A 84 9.19 -15.17 2.58
CA HIS A 84 8.03 -15.99 2.24
C HIS A 84 8.41 -17.22 1.38
N ALA A 85 9.34 -17.08 0.43
CA ALA A 85 9.81 -18.21 -0.36
C ALA A 85 10.60 -19.24 0.49
N SER A 86 11.35 -18.78 1.49
CA SER A 86 12.22 -19.63 2.32
C SER A 86 11.49 -20.69 3.15
N ILE A 87 10.21 -20.46 3.46
CA ILE A 87 9.39 -21.41 4.25
C ILE A 87 8.78 -22.52 3.38
N GLU A 88 8.96 -22.44 2.06
CA GLU A 88 8.42 -23.41 1.12
C GLU A 88 6.91 -23.64 1.27
N SER A 89 6.12 -22.57 1.19
CA SER A 89 4.67 -22.53 1.46
C SER A 89 3.81 -23.20 0.38
N TRP A 90 4.10 -24.47 0.07
CA TRP A 90 3.37 -25.32 -0.85
C TRP A 90 3.24 -26.75 -0.29
N LEU A 91 2.38 -27.54 -0.93
CA LEU A 91 2.19 -28.95 -0.56
C LEU A 91 3.47 -29.75 -0.84
N LYS A 92 4.01 -30.38 0.21
CA LYS A 92 5.14 -31.32 0.10
C LYS A 92 4.60 -32.74 0.16
N THR A 93 4.75 -33.50 -0.92
CA THR A 93 4.32 -34.91 -0.98
C THR A 93 5.52 -35.82 -0.77
N VAL A 94 5.36 -36.81 0.10
CA VAL A 94 6.26 -37.98 0.16
C VAL A 94 5.59 -39.11 -0.60
N SER A 95 6.09 -39.40 -1.81
CA SER A 95 5.72 -40.63 -2.50
C SER A 95 6.33 -41.83 -1.76
N PRO A 96 5.64 -42.98 -1.63
CA PRO A 96 6.20 -44.21 -1.09
C PRO A 96 7.45 -44.68 -1.85
#